data_AF-A0A8X7BSA9-F1
#
_entry.id   AF-A0A8X7BSA9-F1
#
_cell.length_a   1.000
_cell.length_b   1.000
_cell.length_c   1.000
_cell.angle_alpha   90.00
_cell.angle_beta   90.00
_cell.angle_gamma   90.00
#
_symmetry.space_group_name_H-M   'P 1'
#
loop_
_entity.id
_entity.type
_entity.pdbx_description
1 polymer ?
#
loop_
_entity_poly.entity_id
_entity_poly.type
_entity_poly.pdbx_seq_one_letter_code
_entity_poly.pdbx_strand_id
1 'polypeptide(L)'
;MPVDTDIADIESDLTEKGFAVEKLTQLLKFTSKVALPIFMVEIRRNDQGEKIYELKCICYLCVTIKTFRNKPGASHSVTIALFSSIPVEIAECPPPPDV
;
A
#
# COMPACT_ATOMS: atom_id res chain seq x y z
N MET A 1 -7.87 15.14 -11.91
CA MET A 1 -7.08 15.74 -10.81
C MET A 1 -6.36 14.58 -10.14
N PRO A 2 -5.02 14.49 -10.07
CA PRO A 2 -4.39 13.40 -9.33
C PRO A 2 -4.37 13.82 -7.84
N VAL A 3 -5.35 13.37 -7.06
CA VAL A 3 -5.25 12.18 -6.21
C VAL A 3 -4.48 12.54 -4.93
N ASP A 4 -5.13 13.37 -4.11
CA ASP A 4 -4.90 13.39 -2.67
C ASP A 4 -5.45 12.05 -2.15
N THR A 5 -4.65 10.98 -2.24
CA THR A 5 -5.00 9.73 -1.54
C THR A 5 -4.74 9.97 -0.07
N ASP A 6 -5.81 10.19 0.67
CA ASP A 6 -5.75 10.40 2.10
C ASP A 6 -5.46 9.10 2.83
N ILE A 7 -4.92 9.25 4.04
CA ILE A 7 -4.67 8.16 5.01
C ILE A 7 -5.95 7.32 5.20
N ALA A 8 -7.11 7.97 5.20
CA ALA A 8 -8.42 7.36 5.39
C ALA A 8 -8.84 6.44 4.24
N ASP A 9 -8.54 6.80 2.98
CA ASP A 9 -8.83 5.95 1.83
C ASP A 9 -8.00 4.67 1.85
N ILE A 10 -6.70 4.80 2.17
CA ILE A 10 -5.79 3.65 2.30
C ILE A 10 -6.24 2.74 3.45
N GLU A 11 -6.61 3.32 4.59
CA GLU A 11 -7.11 2.55 5.74
C GLU A 11 -8.41 1.82 5.39
N SER A 12 -9.32 2.46 4.65
CA SER A 12 -10.57 1.86 4.20
C SER A 12 -10.33 0.71 3.21
N ASP A 13 -9.47 0.90 2.20
CA ASP A 13 -9.15 -0.16 1.23
C ASP A 13 -8.49 -1.37 1.90
N LEU A 14 -7.53 -1.12 2.82
CA LEU A 14 -6.90 -2.18 3.60
C LEU A 14 -7.90 -2.91 4.49
N THR A 15 -8.81 -2.20 5.13
CA THR A 15 -9.88 -2.80 5.95
C THR A 15 -10.84 -3.62 5.09
N GLU A 16 -11.20 -3.12 3.90
CA GLU A 16 -12.07 -3.80 2.94
C GLU A 16 -11.43 -5.09 2.40
N LYS A 17 -10.09 -5.12 2.27
CA LYS A 17 -9.34 -6.34 1.95
C LYS A 17 -9.14 -7.29 3.14
N GLY A 18 -9.59 -6.91 4.34
CA GLY A 18 -9.55 -7.75 5.54
C GLY A 18 -8.27 -7.62 6.37
N PHE A 19 -7.47 -6.58 6.15
CA PHE A 19 -6.32 -6.27 6.99
C PHE A 19 -6.75 -5.47 8.22
N ALA A 20 -6.31 -5.91 9.40
CA ALA A 20 -6.54 -5.19 10.65
C ALA A 20 -5.44 -4.13 10.86
N VAL A 21 -5.68 -2.93 10.36
CA VAL A 21 -4.79 -1.77 10.56
C VAL A 21 -4.94 -1.26 11.99
N GLU A 22 -3.86 -1.27 12.77
CA GLU A 22 -3.81 -0.64 14.10
C GLU A 22 -3.49 0.84 14.01
N LYS A 23 -2.60 1.22 13.10
CA LYS A 23 -2.18 2.61 12.95
C LYS A 23 -1.70 2.90 11.54
N LEU A 24 -2.12 4.03 10.98
CA LEU A 24 -1.64 4.52 9.70
C LEU A 24 -1.00 5.90 9.87
N THR A 25 0.17 6.12 9.30
CA THR A 25 0.91 7.38 9.43
C THR A 25 1.63 7.72 8.13
N GLN A 26 1.35 8.89 7.57
CA GLN A 26 2.07 9.38 6.40
C GLN A 26 3.45 9.92 6.80
N LEU A 27 4.49 9.51 6.08
CA LEU A 27 5.84 10.00 6.29
C LEU A 27 6.01 11.39 5.63
N LEU A 28 6.67 12.28 6.37
CA LEU A 28 6.97 13.64 5.93
C LEU A 28 8.46 13.74 5.60
N LYS A 29 8.81 14.46 4.53
CA LYS A 29 10.22 14.72 4.20
C LYS A 29 10.78 15.71 5.20
N PHE A 30 11.70 15.27 6.06
CA PHE A 30 12.26 16.04 7.18
C PHE A 30 12.83 17.41 6.76
N THR A 31 13.42 17.49 5.56
CA THR A 31 14.08 18.70 5.05
C THR A 31 13.12 19.71 4.41
N SER A 32 12.05 19.26 3.75
CA SER A 32 11.13 20.16 3.00
C SER A 32 9.74 20.28 3.60
N LYS A 33 9.41 19.52 4.66
CA LYS A 33 8.03 19.40 5.22
C LYS A 33 6.97 19.05 4.17
N VAL A 34 7.39 18.47 3.05
CA VAL A 34 6.49 17.99 2.00
C VAL A 34 6.07 16.57 2.36
N ALA A 35 4.76 16.32 2.32
CA ALA A 35 4.19 14.99 2.52
C ALA A 35 4.73 14.04 1.44
N LEU A 36 5.34 12.93 1.87
CA LEU A 36 5.79 11.92 0.94
C LEU A 36 4.62 11.02 0.58
N PRO A 37 4.60 10.44 -0.63
CA PRO A 37 3.68 9.36 -0.99
C PRO A 37 4.11 8.05 -0.32
N ILE A 38 4.54 8.11 0.95
CA ILE A 38 5.00 6.96 1.72
C ILE A 38 4.21 6.94 3.02
N PHE A 39 3.58 5.81 3.29
CA PHE A 39 2.71 5.58 4.42
C PHE A 39 3.25 4.43 5.24
N MET A 40 3.36 4.62 6.54
CA MET A 40 3.71 3.57 7.48
C MET A 40 2.42 3.03 8.09
N VAL A 41 2.18 1.74 7.91
CA VAL A 41 1.00 1.05 8.42
C VAL A 41 1.45 0.03 9.45
N GLU A 42 0.91 0.11 10.65
CA GLU A 42 1.04 -0.92 11.67
C GLU A 42 -0.15 -1.85 11.57
N ILE A 43 0.12 -3.13 11.34
CA ILE A 43 -0.90 -4.14 11.13
C ILE A 43 -0.80 -5.16 12.24
N ARG A 44 -1.96 -5.55 12.74
CA ARG A 44 -2.03 -6.58 13.77
C ARG A 44 -1.52 -7.90 13.20
N ARG A 45 -0.64 -8.58 13.95
CA ARG A 45 -0.17 -9.93 13.59
C ARG A 45 -1.36 -10.88 13.51
N ASN A 46 -1.68 -11.30 12.30
CA ASN A 46 -2.69 -12.31 11.98
C ASN A 46 -2.29 -12.98 10.65
N ASP A 47 -2.89 -14.10 10.28
CA ASP A 47 -2.64 -14.78 8.99
C ASP A 47 -2.86 -13.86 7.77
N GLN A 48 -3.75 -12.87 7.92
CA GLN A 48 -3.98 -11.82 6.93
C GLN A 48 -2.76 -10.89 6.78
N GLY A 49 -2.04 -10.57 7.87
CA GLY A 49 -0.96 -9.59 7.87
C GLY A 49 0.26 -9.99 7.03
N GLU A 50 0.43 -11.27 6.71
CA GLU A 50 1.47 -11.72 5.77
C GLU A 50 1.08 -11.51 4.30
N LYS A 51 -0.22 -11.55 3.98
CA LYS A 51 -0.73 -11.31 2.62
C LYS A 51 -0.55 -9.87 2.18
N ILE A 52 -0.28 -8.95 3.11
CA ILE A 52 -0.05 -7.57 2.72
C ILE A 52 1.24 -7.42 1.91
N TYR A 53 2.21 -8.33 2.01
CA TYR A 53 3.40 -8.28 1.16
C TYR A 53 3.11 -8.63 -0.31
N GLU A 54 1.98 -9.28 -0.58
CA GLU A 54 1.53 -9.61 -1.94
C GLU A 54 0.74 -8.47 -2.59
N LEU A 55 0.35 -7.45 -1.83
CA LEU A 55 -0.39 -6.28 -2.34
C LEU A 55 0.51 -5.43 -3.25
N LYS A 56 0.12 -5.34 -4.51
CA LYS A 56 0.80 -4.53 -5.54
C LYS A 56 0.07 -3.23 -5.87
N CYS A 57 -1.22 -3.15 -5.55
CA CYS A 57 -2.06 -2.00 -5.88
C CYS A 57 -3.01 -1.67 -4.71
N ILE A 58 -3.14 -0.37 -4.39
CA ILE A 58 -4.10 0.17 -3.40
C ILE A 58 -4.75 1.40 -4.03
N CYS A 59 -6.06 1.55 -3.93
CA CYS A 59 -6.79 2.70 -4.49
C CYS A 59 -6.38 3.04 -5.95
N TYR A 60 -6.18 2.03 -6.80
CA TYR A 60 -5.74 2.17 -8.21
C TYR A 60 -4.31 2.69 -8.41
N LEU A 61 -3.53 2.82 -7.33
CA LEU A 61 -2.12 3.21 -7.36
C LEU A 61 -1.23 1.97 -7.19
N CYS A 62 -0.13 1.91 -7.93
CA CYS A 62 0.90 0.90 -7.68
C CYS A 62 1.64 1.23 -6.38
N VAL A 63 1.74 0.22 -5.52
CA VAL A 63 2.37 0.35 -4.22
C VAL A 63 3.52 -0.63 -4.07
N THR A 64 4.59 -0.19 -3.40
CA THR A 64 5.66 -1.09 -2.97
C THR A 64 5.62 -1.20 -1.46
N ILE A 65 5.46 -2.43 -0.97
CA ILE A 65 5.36 -2.71 0.45
C ILE A 65 6.70 -3.26 0.93
N LYS A 66 7.29 -2.59 1.91
CA LYS A 66 8.54 -3.01 2.56
C LYS A 66 8.27 -3.41 4.00
N THR A 67 8.80 -4.56 4.38
CA THR A 67 8.84 -5.02 5.77
C THR A 67 9.69 -4.07 6.60
N PHE A 68 9.08 -3.39 7.58
CA PHE A 68 9.85 -2.70 8.59
C PHE A 68 10.11 -3.69 9.73
N ARG A 69 11.27 -4.36 9.67
CA ARG A 69 11.63 -5.44 10.60
C ARG A 69 11.88 -4.88 12.00
N ASN A 70 10.84 -4.81 12.81
CA ASN A 70 10.97 -4.64 14.24
C ASN A 70 11.42 -5.95 14.91
N LYS A 71 12.02 -5.83 16.11
CA LYS A 71 12.55 -6.95 16.89
C LYS A 71 11.54 -8.11 17.01
N PRO A 72 11.99 -9.38 17.04
CA PRO A 72 11.09 -10.53 17.18
C PRO A 72 10.28 -10.40 18.47
N GLY A 73 8.98 -10.11 18.33
CA GLY A 73 8.05 -9.86 19.45
C GLY A 73 7.23 -8.56 19.33
N ALA A 74 7.58 -7.64 18.44
CA ALA A 74 6.84 -6.39 18.23
C ALA A 74 5.88 -6.45 17.02
N SER A 75 4.84 -5.62 17.04
CA SER A 75 3.82 -5.45 15.99
C SER A 75 4.44 -5.32 14.59
N HIS A 76 3.75 -5.84 13.56
CA HIS A 76 4.24 -5.81 12.18
C HIS A 76 3.96 -4.44 11.60
N SER A 77 4.97 -3.58 11.60
CA SER A 77 4.97 -2.33 10.87
C SER A 77 5.43 -2.58 9.43
N VAL A 78 4.67 -2.09 8.46
CA VAL A 78 5.02 -2.12 7.04
C VAL A 78 5.04 -0.71 6.49
N THR A 79 5.92 -0.47 5.52
CA THR A 79 5.99 0.82 4.82
C THR A 79 5.49 0.63 3.40
N ILE A 80 4.45 1.37 3.04
CA ILE A 80 3.81 1.40 1.74
C ILE A 80 4.29 2.66 1.02
N ALA A 81 5.03 2.51 -0.07
CA ALA A 81 5.38 3.62 -0.95
C ALA A 81 4.46 3.60 -2.17
N LEU A 82 3.69 4.66 -2.38
CA LEU A 82 2.85 4.86 -3.55
C LEU A 82 3.69 5.43 -4.69
N PHE A 83 3.53 4.87 -5.88
CA PHE A 83 4.12 5.39 -7.10
C PHE A 83 3.00 5.94 -7.97
N SER A 84 2.99 7.26 -8.18
CA SER A 84 1.99 7.93 -9.03
C SER A 84 2.13 7.58 -10.52
N SER A 85 3.23 6.95 -10.93
CA SER A 85 3.45 6.49 -12.30
C SER A 85 3.34 4.97 -12.37
N ILE A 86 2.20 4.50 -12.84
CA ILE A 86 2.00 3.12 -13.26
C ILE A 86 2.65 3.01 -14.65
N PRO A 87 3.63 2.12 -14.93
CA PRO A 87 3.73 1.58 -16.27
C PRO A 87 2.49 0.71 -16.43
N VAL A 88 1.47 1.25 -17.11
CA VAL A 88 0.25 0.53 -17.43
C VAL A 88 0.61 -0.50 -18.51
N GLU A 89 1.31 -1.56 -18.11
CA GLU A 89 1.28 -2.79 -18.89
C GLU A 89 -0.02 -3.49 -18.46
N ILE A 90 -1.12 -2.91 -18.96
CA ILE A 90 -2.33 -3.67 -19.23
C ILE A 90 -1.84 -4.84 -20.06
N ALA A 91 -1.79 -6.02 -19.46
CA ALA A 91 -1.79 -7.25 -20.22
C ALA A 91 -3.07 -7.18 -21.07
N GLU A 92 -2.93 -6.69 -22.30
CA GLU A 92 -3.96 -6.77 -23.31
C GLU A 92 -4.40 -8.23 -23.32
N CYS A 93 -5.66 -8.48 -22.95
CA CYS A 93 -6.25 -9.79 -23.12
C CYS A 93 -5.98 -10.20 -24.57
N PRO A 94 -5.44 -11.40 -24.84
CA PRO A 94 -5.22 -11.83 -26.20
C PRO A 94 -6.56 -11.72 -26.95
N PRO A 95 -6.59 -11.12 -28.15
CA PRO A 95 -7.81 -11.01 -28.92
C PRO A 95 -8.42 -12.41 -29.06
N PRO A 96 -9.75 -12.57 -28.89
CA PRO A 96 -10.37 -13.86 -29.10
C PRO A 96 -10.05 -14.34 -30.52
N PRO A 97 -9.82 -15.65 -30.71
CA PRO A 97 -9.57 -16.18 -32.04
C PRO A 97 -10.73 -15.82 -32.96
N ASP A 98 -10.41 -15.14 -34.05
CA ASP A 98 -11.33 -14.77 -35.12
C ASP A 98 -11.93 -16.05 -35.70
N VAL A 99 -13.25 -16.24 -35.51
CA VAL A 99 -14.04 -17.36 -36.06
C VAL A 99 -14.45 -17.02 -37.49
#